data_AF-A0A957Q0H1-F1
#
_entry.id   AF-A0A957Q0H1-F1
#
_cell.length_a   1.000
_cell.length_b   1.000
_cell.length_c   1.000
_cell.angle_alpha   90.00
_cell.angle_beta   90.00
_cell.angle_gamma   90.00
#
_symmetry.space_group_name_H-M   'P 1'
#
loop_
_entity.id
_entity.type
_entity.pdbx_description
1 polymer ?
#
loop_
_entity_poly.entity_id
_entity_poly.type
_entity_poly.pdbx_seq_one_letter_code
_entity_poly.pdbx_strand_id
1 'polypeptide(L)'
;MIQENAFAAVLDALNALEIPYMIVGSYASNYWGRPRMTHDADLVVELNASQATDPAQRLADEFHAPDFVIQEAAERGNHFNAIHLDTSFKIDFWLRKQTDYEEICFSRRVLGTMFERKVWLTSAEDIILSKLLWYKMSPVLDRQLQWDCLVDDGVNTTVVNKPKLLERIG
;
A
#
# COMPACT_ATOMS: atom_id res chain seq x y z
N MET A 1 -2.32 -21.02 -6.40
CA MET A 1 -2.21 -19.63 -6.91
C MET A 1 -0.92 -18.99 -6.37
N ILE A 2 -0.17 -18.19 -7.14
CA ILE A 2 1.03 -17.47 -6.63
C ILE A 2 0.56 -16.15 -5.97
N GLN A 3 1.30 -15.62 -4.99
CA GLN A 3 0.94 -14.41 -4.22
C GLN A 3 0.47 -13.22 -5.09
N GLU A 4 1.09 -13.02 -6.24
CA GLU A 4 0.74 -11.97 -7.21
C GLU A 4 -0.69 -12.09 -7.73
N ASN A 5 -1.17 -13.31 -7.97
CA ASN A 5 -2.53 -13.54 -8.44
C ASN A 5 -3.56 -13.23 -7.34
N ALA A 6 -3.24 -13.54 -6.08
CA ALA A 6 -4.10 -13.20 -4.94
C ALA A 6 -4.22 -11.68 -4.81
N PHE A 7 -3.10 -10.95 -4.92
CA PHE A 7 -3.16 -9.50 -4.89
C PHE A 7 -3.95 -8.93 -6.08
N ALA A 8 -3.74 -9.47 -7.29
CA ALA A 8 -4.49 -9.08 -8.47
C ALA A 8 -6.00 -9.27 -8.31
N ALA A 9 -6.44 -10.37 -7.68
CA ALA A 9 -7.86 -10.64 -7.40
C ALA A 9 -8.49 -9.56 -6.50
N VAL A 10 -7.75 -9.10 -5.48
CA VAL A 10 -8.18 -7.98 -4.63
C VAL A 10 -8.28 -6.68 -5.43
N LEU A 11 -7.30 -6.37 -6.27
CA LEU A 11 -7.33 -5.16 -7.10
C LEU A 11 -8.51 -5.17 -8.08
N ASP A 12 -8.81 -6.33 -8.69
CA ASP A 12 -9.96 -6.52 -9.56
C ASP A 12 -11.28 -6.37 -8.79
N ALA A 13 -11.32 -6.76 -7.51
CA ALA A 13 -12.47 -6.53 -6.63
C ALA A 13 -12.71 -5.06 -6.31
N LEU A 14 -11.67 -4.32 -5.94
CA LEU A 14 -11.79 -2.90 -5.66
C LEU A 14 -12.19 -2.11 -6.92
N ASN A 15 -11.61 -2.45 -8.08
CA ASN A 15 -11.97 -1.85 -9.36
C ASN A 15 -13.45 -2.08 -9.70
N ALA A 16 -13.95 -3.32 -9.55
CA ALA A 16 -15.33 -3.65 -9.88
C ALA A 16 -16.37 -3.03 -8.93
N LEU A 17 -15.98 -2.76 -7.68
CA LEU A 17 -16.80 -2.09 -6.67
C LEU A 17 -16.63 -0.56 -6.69
N GLU A 18 -15.80 -0.04 -7.58
CA GLU A 18 -15.44 1.38 -7.66
C GLU A 18 -14.91 1.94 -6.33
N ILE A 19 -14.27 1.10 -5.51
CA ILE A 19 -13.67 1.49 -4.23
C ILE A 19 -12.32 2.15 -4.55
N PRO A 20 -12.13 3.45 -4.25
CA PRO A 20 -10.86 4.11 -4.48
C PRO A 20 -9.77 3.48 -3.61
N TYR A 21 -8.63 3.19 -4.21
CA TYR A 21 -7.47 2.66 -3.51
C TYR A 21 -6.17 3.24 -4.05
N MET A 22 -5.09 2.99 -3.31
CA MET A 22 -3.73 3.27 -3.69
C MET A 22 -2.81 2.18 -3.14
N ILE A 23 -2.03 1.54 -4.01
CA ILE A 23 -0.99 0.58 -3.62
C ILE A 23 0.12 1.35 -2.92
N VAL A 24 0.52 0.88 -1.73
CA VAL A 24 1.59 1.46 -0.92
C VAL A 24 2.61 0.38 -0.55
N GLY A 25 3.49 0.69 0.41
CA GLY A 25 4.39 -0.30 1.00
C GLY A 25 5.38 -0.91 0.01
N SER A 26 5.55 -2.23 0.12
CA SER A 26 6.56 -3.01 -0.60
C SER A 26 6.30 -3.09 -2.11
N TYR A 27 5.06 -3.32 -2.54
CA TYR A 27 4.71 -3.38 -3.96
C TYR A 27 4.90 -2.03 -4.65
N ALA A 28 4.50 -0.92 -4.01
CA ALA A 28 4.76 0.41 -4.56
C ALA A 28 6.27 0.69 -4.61
N SER A 29 7.02 0.31 -3.57
CA SER A 29 8.48 0.45 -3.55
C SER A 29 9.17 -0.35 -4.66
N ASN A 30 8.68 -1.55 -4.95
CA ASN A 30 9.20 -2.40 -6.02
C ASN A 30 8.90 -1.83 -7.40
N TYR A 31 7.77 -1.12 -7.56
CA TYR A 31 7.40 -0.49 -8.82
C TYR A 31 8.35 0.66 -9.21
N TRP A 32 8.67 1.53 -8.26
CA TRP A 32 9.54 2.69 -8.48
C TRP A 32 11.04 2.38 -8.32
N GLY A 33 11.36 1.16 -7.94
CA GLY A 33 12.62 0.83 -7.33
C GLY A 33 13.16 -0.51 -7.75
N ARG A 34 14.19 -0.97 -7.02
CA ARG A 34 14.72 -2.32 -7.21
C ARG A 34 13.77 -3.35 -6.58
N PRO A 35 13.20 -4.29 -7.37
CA PRO A 35 12.28 -5.29 -6.84
C PRO A 35 12.92 -6.15 -5.77
N ARG A 36 12.18 -6.42 -4.70
CA ARG A 36 12.53 -7.39 -3.64
C ARG A 36 11.34 -8.29 -3.33
N MET A 37 11.64 -9.47 -2.78
CA MET A 37 10.61 -10.38 -2.28
C MET A 37 9.86 -9.70 -1.13
N THR A 38 8.54 -9.68 -1.24
CA THR A 38 7.62 -9.22 -0.19
C THR A 38 6.73 -10.38 0.23
N HIS A 39 6.29 -10.37 1.50
CA HIS A 39 5.44 -11.41 2.07
C HIS A 39 3.99 -10.97 2.26
N ASP A 40 3.73 -9.68 2.04
CA ASP A 40 2.44 -9.03 2.17
C ASP A 40 2.26 -7.98 1.06
N ALA A 41 1.03 -7.47 0.95
CA ALA A 41 0.69 -6.30 0.18
C ALA A 41 -0.04 -5.28 1.05
N ASP A 42 0.20 -4.00 0.79
CA ASP A 42 -0.42 -2.90 1.52
C ASP A 42 -1.23 -2.02 0.56
N LEU A 43 -2.44 -1.66 0.98
CA LEU A 43 -3.34 -0.75 0.29
C LEU A 43 -3.79 0.35 1.23
N VAL A 44 -3.90 1.58 0.72
CA VAL A 44 -4.76 2.61 1.31
C VAL A 44 -6.09 2.58 0.55
N VAL A 45 -7.22 2.58 1.25
CA VAL A 45 -8.57 2.55 0.66
C VAL A 45 -9.47 3.65 1.21
N GLU A 46 -10.36 4.17 0.36
CA GLU A 46 -11.50 4.98 0.78
C GLU A 46 -12.75 4.10 0.84
N LEU A 47 -13.13 3.70 2.04
CA LEU A 47 -14.26 2.81 2.28
C LEU A 47 -15.08 3.33 3.46
N ASN A 48 -16.40 3.43 3.27
CA ASN A 48 -17.33 3.73 4.36
C ASN A 48 -17.89 2.43 4.97
N ALA A 49 -18.32 2.49 6.22
CA ALA A 49 -18.90 1.35 6.94
C ALA A 49 -20.07 0.68 6.20
N SER A 50 -20.91 1.47 5.51
CA SER A 50 -22.03 0.97 4.71
C SER A 50 -21.61 0.17 3.48
N GLN A 51 -20.36 0.30 3.03
CA GLN A 51 -19.80 -0.41 1.89
C GLN A 51 -19.06 -1.69 2.30
N ALA A 52 -19.03 -2.07 3.58
CA ALA A 52 -18.23 -3.19 4.07
C ALA A 52 -18.69 -4.57 3.56
N THR A 53 -19.99 -4.72 3.33
CA THR A 53 -20.59 -6.00 2.91
C THR A 53 -20.14 -6.45 1.52
N ASP A 54 -20.11 -5.54 0.55
CA ASP A 54 -19.79 -5.85 -0.85
C ASP A 54 -18.37 -6.41 -1.05
N PRO A 55 -17.28 -5.80 -0.53
CA PRO A 55 -15.93 -6.36 -0.63
C PRO A 55 -15.81 -7.66 0.17
N ALA A 56 -16.44 -7.79 1.34
CA ALA A 56 -16.44 -9.03 2.11
C ALA A 56 -17.04 -10.20 1.30
N GLN A 57 -18.22 -9.99 0.71
CA GLN A 57 -18.88 -11.01 -0.11
C GLN A 57 -18.08 -11.34 -1.37
N ARG A 58 -17.57 -10.33 -2.07
CA ARG A 58 -16.82 -10.53 -3.32
C ARG A 58 -15.50 -11.28 -3.12
N LEU A 59 -14.90 -11.18 -1.95
CA LEU A 59 -13.64 -11.84 -1.61
C LEU A 59 -13.81 -13.17 -0.85
N ALA A 60 -15.03 -13.51 -0.40
CA ALA A 60 -15.28 -14.60 0.55
C ALA A 60 -14.84 -15.99 0.07
N ASP A 61 -14.83 -16.25 -1.24
CA ASP A 61 -14.46 -17.55 -1.80
C ASP A 61 -12.94 -17.83 -1.69
N GLU A 62 -12.12 -16.78 -1.69
CA GLU A 62 -10.66 -16.88 -1.77
C GLU A 62 -9.95 -16.26 -0.55
N PHE A 63 -10.64 -15.42 0.21
CA PHE A 63 -10.07 -14.66 1.32
C PHE A 63 -10.92 -14.72 2.58
N HIS A 64 -10.22 -14.72 3.72
CA HIS A 64 -10.83 -14.45 5.01
C HIS A 64 -10.78 -12.94 5.30
N ALA A 65 -11.91 -12.25 5.13
CA ALA A 65 -12.13 -10.85 5.49
C ALA A 65 -13.63 -10.62 5.78
N PRO A 66 -14.14 -11.02 6.95
CA PRO A 66 -15.56 -10.95 7.23
C PRO A 66 -16.05 -9.50 7.33
N ASP A 67 -17.30 -9.27 6.92
CA ASP A 67 -17.94 -7.96 6.82
C ASP A 67 -17.84 -7.12 8.11
N PHE A 68 -18.06 -7.72 9.28
CA PHE A 68 -18.00 -7.02 10.56
C PHE A 68 -16.60 -6.45 10.87
N VAL A 69 -15.53 -7.11 10.40
CA VAL A 69 -14.15 -6.62 10.57
C VAL A 69 -13.91 -5.41 9.65
N ILE A 70 -14.37 -5.50 8.41
CA ILE A 70 -14.26 -4.39 7.45
C ILE A 70 -15.07 -3.19 7.95
N GLN A 71 -16.29 -3.43 8.44
CA GLN A 71 -17.17 -2.42 9.00
C GLN A 71 -16.54 -1.74 10.21
N GLU A 72 -16.05 -2.50 11.19
CA GLU A 72 -15.40 -1.94 12.39
C GLU A 72 -14.18 -1.09 12.01
N ALA A 73 -13.37 -1.55 11.05
CA ALA A 73 -12.21 -0.79 10.57
C ALA A 73 -12.61 0.52 9.89
N ALA A 74 -13.67 0.51 9.07
CA ALA A 74 -14.20 1.70 8.42
C ALA A 74 -14.81 2.70 9.42
N GLU A 75 -15.55 2.23 10.42
CA GLU A 75 -16.14 3.09 11.47
C GLU A 75 -15.08 3.77 12.33
N ARG A 76 -14.00 3.05 12.64
CA ARG A 76 -12.91 3.56 13.49
C ARG A 76 -11.81 4.28 12.73
N GLY A 77 -11.86 4.28 11.39
CA GLY A 77 -10.77 4.80 10.55
C GLY A 77 -9.44 4.08 10.80
N ASN A 78 -9.48 2.77 11.05
CA ASN A 78 -8.30 1.97 11.36
C ASN A 78 -7.83 1.18 10.12
N HIS A 79 -7.46 -0.09 10.28
CA HIS A 79 -7.08 -0.97 9.20
C HIS A 79 -7.74 -2.34 9.42
N PHE A 80 -7.88 -3.09 8.34
CA PHE A 80 -8.23 -4.51 8.37
C PHE A 80 -7.26 -5.28 7.47
N ASN A 81 -7.33 -6.61 7.52
CA ASN A 81 -6.58 -7.45 6.59
C ASN A 81 -7.53 -8.41 5.88
N ALA A 82 -7.12 -8.82 4.67
CA ALA A 82 -7.66 -9.99 3.99
C ALA A 82 -6.55 -11.03 3.88
N ILE A 83 -6.86 -12.26 4.31
CA ILE A 83 -5.91 -13.37 4.28
C ILE A 83 -6.35 -14.35 3.20
N HIS A 84 -5.53 -14.53 2.17
CA HIS A 84 -5.79 -15.50 1.10
C HIS A 84 -5.73 -16.92 1.66
N LEU A 85 -6.78 -17.71 1.46
CA LEU A 85 -6.99 -19.00 2.13
C LEU A 85 -5.93 -20.06 1.75
N ASP A 86 -5.54 -20.11 0.48
CA ASP A 86 -4.63 -21.16 -0.01
C ASP A 86 -3.16 -20.91 0.32
N THR A 87 -2.75 -19.64 0.37
CA THR A 87 -1.33 -19.26 0.47
C THR A 87 -0.99 -18.57 1.78
N SER A 88 -1.98 -18.25 2.60
CA SER A 88 -1.85 -17.39 3.78
C SER A 88 -1.26 -16.01 3.46
N PHE A 89 -1.34 -15.58 2.19
CA PHE A 89 -0.85 -14.28 1.78
C PHE A 89 -1.74 -13.19 2.38
N LYS A 90 -1.12 -12.27 3.12
CA LYS A 90 -1.81 -11.22 3.84
C LYS A 90 -1.80 -9.93 3.03
N ILE A 91 -2.97 -9.30 2.95
CA ILE A 91 -3.14 -7.99 2.33
C ILE A 91 -3.70 -7.06 3.41
N ASP A 92 -2.95 -6.01 3.76
CA ASP A 92 -3.34 -5.01 4.74
C ASP A 92 -4.04 -3.82 4.04
N PHE A 93 -5.22 -3.46 4.56
CA PHE A 93 -6.05 -2.36 4.07
C PHE A 93 -6.09 -1.27 5.12
N TRP A 94 -5.40 -0.17 4.84
CA TRP A 94 -5.39 1.03 5.65
C TRP A 94 -6.52 1.96 5.20
N LEU A 95 -7.42 2.34 6.09
CA LEU A 95 -8.43 3.35 5.77
C LEU A 95 -7.72 4.70 5.61
N ARG A 96 -8.01 5.42 4.52
CA ARG A 96 -7.42 6.74 4.30
C ARG A 96 -7.78 7.66 5.47
N LYS A 97 -6.77 8.22 6.12
CA LYS A 97 -6.99 9.18 7.21
C LYS A 97 -7.44 10.51 6.64
N GLN A 98 -8.24 11.23 7.43
CA GLN A 98 -8.70 12.58 7.11
C GLN A 98 -7.66 13.62 7.56
N THR A 99 -6.46 13.55 6.98
CA THR A 99 -5.40 14.57 7.16
C THR A 99 -5.05 15.20 5.83
N ASP A 100 -4.61 16.46 5.84
CA ASP A 100 -4.24 17.20 4.63
C ASP A 100 -3.20 16.45 3.77
N TYR A 101 -2.21 15.82 4.43
CA TYR A 101 -1.18 15.05 3.74
C TYR A 101 -1.76 13.82 3.01
N GLU A 102 -2.61 13.05 3.68
CA GLU A 102 -3.20 11.83 3.12
C GLU A 102 -4.18 12.17 1.98
N GLU A 103 -4.91 13.27 2.09
CA GLU A 103 -5.77 13.77 1.01
C GLU A 103 -4.95 14.19 -0.22
N ILE A 104 -3.85 14.93 -0.03
CA ILE A 104 -2.96 15.33 -1.12
C ILE A 104 -2.29 14.10 -1.75
N CYS A 105 -1.74 13.20 -0.93
CA CYS A 105 -1.08 11.97 -1.39
C CYS A 105 -2.04 11.10 -2.21
N PHE A 106 -3.25 10.88 -1.70
CA PHE A 106 -4.25 10.04 -2.35
C PHE A 106 -4.83 10.67 -3.62
N SER A 107 -5.02 12.00 -3.65
CA SER A 107 -5.51 12.71 -4.85
C SER A 107 -4.49 12.74 -5.98
N ARG A 108 -3.18 12.73 -5.67
CA ARG A 108 -2.09 12.68 -6.67
C ARG A 108 -1.55 11.28 -6.94
N ARG A 109 -2.25 10.23 -6.52
CA ARG A 109 -1.88 8.84 -6.82
C ARG A 109 -1.68 8.64 -8.32
N VAL A 110 -0.70 7.82 -8.67
CA VAL A 110 -0.23 7.64 -10.04
C VAL A 110 -0.90 6.40 -10.65
N LEU A 111 -1.39 6.53 -11.88
CA LEU A 111 -1.85 5.39 -12.65
C LEU A 111 -0.65 4.67 -13.26
N GLY A 112 -0.40 3.44 -12.82
CA GLY A 112 0.66 2.58 -13.32
C GLY A 112 0.12 1.28 -13.92
N THR A 113 1.02 0.38 -14.27
CA THR A 113 0.68 -0.97 -14.76
C THR A 113 1.37 -2.05 -13.94
N MET A 114 0.61 -2.92 -13.28
CA MET A 114 1.11 -4.10 -12.54
C MET A 114 0.21 -5.30 -12.82
N PHE A 115 0.79 -6.50 -12.90
CA PHE A 115 0.04 -7.73 -13.20
C PHE A 115 -0.82 -7.60 -14.48
N GLU A 116 -0.30 -6.93 -15.51
CA GLU A 116 -1.01 -6.63 -16.77
C GLU A 116 -2.30 -5.81 -16.60
N ARG A 117 -2.46 -5.11 -15.47
CA ARG A 117 -3.63 -4.28 -15.14
C ARG A 117 -3.22 -2.84 -14.87
N LYS A 118 -4.15 -1.94 -15.13
CA LYS A 118 -4.05 -0.55 -14.64
C LYS A 118 -4.30 -0.55 -13.14
N VAL A 119 -3.38 0.04 -12.39
CA VAL A 119 -3.44 0.11 -10.92
C VAL A 119 -3.11 1.51 -10.44
N TRP A 120 -3.69 1.90 -9.31
CA TRP A 120 -3.34 3.15 -8.63
C TRP A 120 -2.21 2.91 -7.63
N LEU A 121 -1.12 3.65 -7.74
CA LEU A 121 0.02 3.59 -6.82
C LEU A 121 0.26 4.93 -6.14
N THR A 122 0.88 4.88 -4.97
CA THR A 122 1.48 6.09 -4.38
C THR A 122 2.67 6.57 -5.23
N SER A 123 2.95 7.88 -5.17
CA SER A 123 4.07 8.48 -5.89
C SER A 123 5.42 8.00 -5.34
N ALA A 124 6.48 8.10 -6.13
CA ALA A 124 7.83 7.76 -5.67
C ALA A 124 8.24 8.63 -4.46
N GLU A 125 7.89 9.92 -4.49
CA GLU A 125 8.15 10.89 -3.45
C GLU A 125 7.43 10.51 -2.14
N ASP A 126 6.15 10.13 -2.22
CA ASP A 126 5.35 9.76 -1.06
C ASP A 126 5.82 8.43 -0.42
N ILE A 127 6.40 7.52 -1.20
CA ILE A 127 7.07 6.32 -0.65
C ILE A 127 8.30 6.70 0.14
N ILE A 128 9.14 7.60 -0.40
CA ILE A 128 10.35 8.07 0.29
C ILE A 128 9.95 8.75 1.60
N LEU A 129 8.96 9.65 1.56
CA LEU A 129 8.44 10.36 2.73
C LEU A 129 7.87 9.39 3.76
N SER A 130 7.06 8.43 3.34
CA SER A 130 6.50 7.40 4.22
C SER A 130 7.61 6.64 4.93
N LYS A 131 8.60 6.10 4.20
CA LYS A 131 9.74 5.37 4.79
C LYS A 131 10.52 6.21 5.81
N LEU A 132 10.76 7.48 5.50
CA LEU A 132 11.42 8.43 6.42
C LEU A 132 10.61 8.64 7.70
N LEU A 133 9.29 8.78 7.59
CA LEU A 133 8.41 8.91 8.75
C LEU A 133 8.45 7.65 9.61
N TRP A 134 8.39 6.47 8.99
CA TRP A 134 8.52 5.18 9.68
C TRP A 134 9.86 5.05 10.42
N TYR A 135 10.96 5.49 9.81
CA TYR A 135 12.28 5.53 10.48
C TYR A 135 12.24 6.34 11.78
N LYS A 136 11.63 7.53 11.71
CA LYS A 136 11.56 8.46 12.84
C LYS A 136 10.75 7.87 14.00
N MET A 137 9.66 7.16 13.69
CA MET A 137 8.77 6.56 14.68
C MET A 137 9.33 5.27 15.29
N SER A 138 10.10 4.50 14.51
CA SER A 138 10.68 3.24 14.99
C SER A 138 12.11 3.04 14.47
N PRO A 139 13.10 3.72 15.09
CA PRO A 139 14.50 3.62 14.68
C PRO A 139 15.08 2.19 14.79
N VAL A 140 14.45 1.33 15.60
CA VAL A 140 14.93 -0.02 15.94
C VAL A 140 14.46 -1.08 14.91
N LEU A 141 13.47 -0.74 14.06
CA LEU A 141 12.97 -1.61 12.98
C LEU A 141 13.64 -1.28 11.64
N ASP A 142 14.98 -1.34 11.60
CA ASP A 142 15.83 -1.05 10.43
C ASP A 142 15.79 -2.17 9.35
N ARG A 143 14.59 -2.66 8.99
CA ARG A 143 14.39 -3.60 7.85
C ARG A 143 13.81 -2.94 6.60
N GLN A 144 13.10 -1.82 6.74
CA GLN A 144 12.36 -1.19 5.64
C GLN A 144 13.15 -0.10 4.89
N LEU A 145 14.21 0.47 5.50
CA LEU A 145 15.04 1.53 4.90
C LEU A 145 16.30 0.96 4.24
N GLN A 146 16.11 0.20 3.17
CA GLN A 146 17.19 -0.10 2.24
C GLN A 146 17.15 0.95 1.13
N TRP A 147 17.94 2.02 1.26
CA TRP A 147 17.98 3.16 0.34
C TRP A 147 18.41 2.79 -1.09
N ASP A 148 18.96 1.59 -1.29
CA ASP A 148 19.35 1.04 -2.60
C ASP A 148 18.16 0.78 -3.55
N CYS A 149 16.92 0.95 -3.07
CA CYS A 149 15.70 0.72 -3.85
C CYS A 149 15.02 2.00 -4.37
N LEU A 150 15.54 3.21 -4.15
CA LEU A 150 14.86 4.46 -4.55
C LEU A 150 15.78 5.37 -5.35
N VAL A 151 16.28 4.90 -6.50
CA VAL A 151 16.78 5.75 -7.59
C VAL A 151 16.85 4.93 -8.88
N ASP A 152 16.02 5.24 -9.90
CA ASP A 152 16.42 5.22 -11.31
C ASP A 152 15.34 5.88 -12.20
N ASP A 153 15.38 7.20 -12.29
CA ASP A 153 14.59 8.02 -13.20
C ASP A 153 15.44 8.50 -14.41
N GLY A 154 16.56 7.81 -14.70
CA GLY A 154 17.28 7.89 -15.97
C GLY A 154 17.94 9.24 -16.32
N VAL A 155 17.82 10.27 -15.48
CA VAL A 155 18.30 11.64 -15.81
C VAL A 155 19.23 12.25 -14.77
N ASN A 156 19.26 11.78 -13.51
CA ASN A 156 20.22 12.31 -12.53
C ASN A 156 20.45 11.37 -11.33
N THR A 157 21.65 10.79 -11.22
CA THR A 157 22.00 9.92 -10.10
C THR A 157 22.31 10.76 -8.85
N THR A 158 21.33 10.93 -7.95
CA THR A 158 21.62 11.41 -6.59
C THR A 158 21.42 10.26 -5.62
N VAL A 159 22.52 9.60 -5.25
CA VAL A 159 22.52 8.68 -4.11
C VAL A 159 22.15 9.49 -2.87
N VAL A 160 20.96 9.26 -2.31
CA VAL A 160 20.52 9.90 -1.07
C VAL A 160 21.43 9.47 0.07
N ASN A 161 22.33 10.37 0.50
CA ASN A 161 23.30 10.11 1.55
C ASN A 161 22.61 10.19 2.94
N LYS A 162 22.39 9.03 3.58
CA LYS A 162 21.64 8.83 4.84
C LYS A 162 21.92 9.89 5.94
N PRO A 163 23.18 10.29 6.25
CA PRO A 163 23.45 11.29 7.29
C PRO A 163 23.03 12.71 6.91
N LYS A 164 23.23 13.12 5.64
CA LYS A 164 22.94 14.50 5.19
C LYS A 164 21.45 14.81 5.08
N LEU A 165 20.62 13.80 4.79
CA LEU A 165 19.17 14.00 4.77
C LEU A 165 18.64 14.10 6.21
N LEU A 166 19.14 13.28 7.13
CA LEU A 166 18.75 13.28 8.54
C LEU A 166 19.09 14.60 9.26
N GLU A 167 20.19 15.26 8.91
CA GLU A 167 20.56 16.59 9.44
C GLU A 167 19.61 17.73 8.98
N ARG A 168 18.83 17.53 7.91
CA ARG A 168 17.93 18.55 7.35
C ARG A 168 16.48 18.46 7.85
N ILE A 169 16.12 17.36 8.50
CA ILE A 169 14.78 17.09 9.07
C ILE A 169 14.76 17.27 10.60
N GLY A 170 15.85 17.81 11.18
CA GLY A 170 15.99 18.20 12.57
C GLY A 170 15.78 19.69 12.79
#